data_AF-A0AA95KK26-F1
#
_entry.id   AF-A0AA95KK26-F1
#
_cell.length_a   1.000
_cell.length_b   1.000
_cell.length_c   1.000
_cell.angle_alpha   90.00
_cell.angle_beta   90.00
_cell.angle_gamma   90.00
#
_symmetry.space_group_name_H-M   'P 1'
#
loop_
_entity.id
_entity.type
_entity.pdbx_description
1 polymer ?
#
loop_
_entity_poly.entity_id
_entity_poly.type
_entity_poly.pdbx_seq_one_letter_code
_entity_poly.pdbx_strand_id
1 'polypeptide(L)'
;MEIARARRAEMVAYEGTTLNNISLIYSARGDYDTALDFLKKSLAIQQEIGDVAGLCTTLFNIAFIQWQNGEHDEAKRSWVKVYGIAKKINLAQILQALESLAGNIGLEGGLQGWEMLAQQMNEA
;
A
#
# COMPACT_ATOMS: atom_id res chain seq x y z
N MET A 1 11.91 13.97 -28.36
CA MET A 1 11.78 14.36 -26.93
C MET A 1 10.81 13.47 -26.16
N GLU A 2 9.73 12.97 -26.77
CA GLU A 2 8.73 12.10 -26.11
C GLU A 2 9.29 10.74 -25.65
N ILE A 3 10.05 10.05 -26.51
CA ILE A 3 10.65 8.73 -26.21
C ILE A 3 11.59 8.79 -24.99
N ALA A 4 12.35 9.88 -24.83
CA ALA A 4 13.26 10.05 -23.70
C ALA A 4 12.51 10.30 -22.37
N ARG A 5 11.35 10.97 -22.42
CA ARG A 5 10.48 11.16 -21.25
C ARG A 5 9.78 9.86 -20.85
N ALA A 6 9.26 9.10 -21.82
CA ALA A 6 8.65 7.79 -21.58
C ALA A 6 9.65 6.81 -20.95
N ARG A 7 10.87 6.70 -21.51
CA ARG A 7 11.94 5.87 -20.92
C ARG A 7 12.34 6.30 -19.51
N ARG A 8 12.33 7.62 -19.23
CA ARG A 8 12.59 8.14 -17.89
C ARG A 8 11.48 7.76 -16.92
N ALA A 9 10.21 7.88 -17.33
CA ALA A 9 9.06 7.49 -16.54
C ALA A 9 9.07 5.98 -16.20
N GLU A 10 9.40 5.13 -17.17
CA GLU A 10 9.56 3.68 -16.94
C GLU A 10 10.70 3.40 -15.95
N MET A 11 11.85 4.07 -16.11
CA MET A 11 12.99 3.88 -15.21
C MET A 11 12.64 4.25 -13.75
N VAL A 12 11.97 5.39 -13.53
CA VAL A 12 11.57 5.77 -12.17
C VAL A 12 10.47 4.87 -11.63
N ALA A 13 9.58 4.32 -12.46
CA ALA A 13 8.60 3.31 -12.02
C ALA A 13 9.27 2.03 -11.47
N TYR A 14 10.35 1.57 -12.13
CA TYR A 14 11.16 0.45 -11.63
C TYR A 14 11.87 0.79 -10.31
N GLU A 15 12.33 2.03 -10.15
CA GLU A 15 12.91 2.50 -8.89
C GLU A 15 11.88 2.43 -7.75
N GLY A 16 10.66 2.94 -7.97
CA GLY A 16 9.56 2.86 -7.01
C GLY A 16 9.26 1.41 -6.58
N THR A 17 9.21 0.48 -7.53
CA THR A 17 8.99 -0.94 -7.25
C THR A 17 10.17 -1.56 -6.47
N THR A 18 11.39 -1.18 -6.81
CA THR A 18 12.61 -1.67 -6.13
C THR A 18 12.66 -1.20 -4.68
N LEU A 19 12.32 0.07 -4.42
CA LEU A 19 12.23 0.64 -3.07
C LEU A 19 11.18 -0.08 -2.21
N ASN A 20 10.04 -0.45 -2.80
CA ASN A 20 9.04 -1.30 -2.15
C ASN A 20 9.64 -2.66 -1.72
N ASN A 21 10.41 -3.32 -2.59
CA ASN A 21 10.99 -4.61 -2.26
C ASN A 21 12.07 -4.48 -1.17
N ILE A 22 12.87 -3.41 -1.21
CA ILE A 22 13.89 -3.13 -0.19
C ILE A 22 13.24 -2.91 1.19
N SER A 23 12.12 -2.20 1.26
CA SER A 23 11.45 -1.97 2.55
C SER A 23 11.02 -3.29 3.21
N LEU A 24 10.53 -4.26 2.44
CA LEU A 24 10.15 -5.57 2.97
C LEU A 24 11.36 -6.33 3.56
N ILE A 25 12.57 -6.14 3.01
CA ILE A 25 13.80 -6.72 3.57
C ILE A 25 14.15 -6.08 4.92
N TYR A 26 14.05 -4.76 5.05
CA TYR A 26 14.31 -4.08 6.32
C TYR A 26 13.23 -4.41 7.36
N SER A 27 11.97 -4.50 6.95
CA SER A 27 10.88 -4.94 7.82
C SER A 27 11.10 -6.36 8.35
N ALA A 28 11.55 -7.28 7.50
CA ALA A 28 11.89 -8.64 7.92
C ALA A 28 13.04 -8.70 8.94
N ARG A 29 13.86 -7.66 9.03
CA ARG A 29 14.92 -7.49 10.03
C ARG A 29 14.45 -6.76 11.30
N GLY A 30 13.20 -6.29 11.34
CA GLY A 30 12.65 -5.47 12.43
C GLY A 30 13.03 -3.99 12.36
N ASP A 31 13.66 -3.54 11.27
CA ASP A 31 14.02 -2.14 11.06
C ASP A 31 12.89 -1.41 10.33
N TYR A 32 11.82 -1.14 11.09
CA TYR A 32 10.59 -0.56 10.56
C TYR A 32 10.76 0.89 10.13
N ASP A 33 11.57 1.68 10.84
CA ASP A 33 11.84 3.07 10.49
C ASP A 33 12.50 3.19 9.10
N THR A 34 13.53 2.38 8.86
CA THR A 34 14.20 2.35 7.55
C THR A 34 13.27 1.81 6.47
N ALA A 35 12.46 0.79 6.77
CA ALA A 35 11.48 0.27 5.83
C ALA A 35 10.45 1.35 5.41
N LEU A 36 9.95 2.13 6.38
CA LEU A 36 9.02 3.23 6.11
C LEU A 36 9.67 4.36 5.30
N ASP A 37 10.95 4.67 5.51
CA ASP A 37 11.67 5.67 4.70
C ASP A 37 11.74 5.25 3.21
N PHE A 38 12.06 3.99 2.94
CA PHE A 38 12.05 3.46 1.56
C PHE A 38 10.66 3.51 0.93
N LEU A 39 9.61 3.20 1.70
CA LEU A 39 8.24 3.29 1.20
C LEU A 39 7.77 4.72 0.95
N LYS A 40 8.19 5.70 1.76
CA LYS A 40 7.91 7.11 1.51
C LYS A 40 8.54 7.59 0.19
N LYS A 41 9.77 7.17 -0.09
CA LYS A 41 10.43 7.44 -1.38
C LYS A 41 9.69 6.79 -2.55
N SER A 42 9.30 5.53 -2.40
CA SER A 42 8.48 4.84 -3.40
C SER A 42 7.15 5.57 -3.64
N LEU A 43 6.47 5.98 -2.57
CA LEU A 43 5.18 6.66 -2.65
C LEU A 43 5.29 7.99 -3.43
N ALA A 44 6.33 8.77 -3.18
CA ALA A 44 6.58 10.02 -3.90
C ALA A 44 6.78 9.78 -5.41
N ILE A 45 7.53 8.73 -5.77
CA ILE A 45 7.73 8.36 -7.18
C ILE A 45 6.41 7.96 -7.83
N GLN A 46 5.63 7.08 -7.20
CA GLN A 46 4.36 6.61 -7.76
C GLN A 46 3.36 7.76 -7.93
N GLN A 47 3.38 8.74 -7.03
CA GLN A 47 2.62 9.98 -7.16
C GLN A 47 3.09 10.85 -8.33
N GLU A 48 4.41 11.03 -8.48
CA GLU A 48 5.00 11.84 -9.56
C GLU A 48 4.63 11.30 -10.95
N ILE A 49 4.65 9.98 -11.13
CA ILE A 49 4.32 9.35 -12.41
C ILE A 49 2.83 9.06 -12.61
N GLY A 50 2.01 9.28 -11.58
CA GLY A 50 0.57 9.00 -11.62
C GLY A 50 0.20 7.51 -11.67
N ASP A 51 1.07 6.62 -11.20
CA ASP A 51 0.77 5.19 -11.10
C ASP A 51 -0.06 4.92 -9.84
N VAL A 52 -1.38 4.92 -10.02
CA VAL A 52 -2.34 4.67 -8.94
C VAL A 52 -2.25 3.24 -8.42
N ALA A 53 -1.91 2.26 -9.26
CA ALA A 53 -1.77 0.87 -8.83
C ALA A 53 -0.53 0.70 -7.95
N GLY A 54 0.62 1.23 -8.39
CA GLY A 54 1.85 1.27 -7.60
C GLY A 54 1.71 2.05 -6.30
N LEU A 55 0.97 3.15 -6.31
CA LEU A 55 0.62 3.92 -5.11
C LEU A 55 -0.18 3.07 -4.12
N CYS A 56 -1.19 2.32 -4.62
CA CYS A 56 -2.03 1.45 -3.80
C CYS A 56 -1.19 0.34 -3.13
N THR A 57 -0.31 -0.32 -3.88
CA THR A 57 0.64 -1.32 -3.35
C THR A 57 1.57 -0.72 -2.30
N THR A 58 2.09 0.48 -2.54
CA THR A 58 3.00 1.14 -1.60
C THR A 58 2.30 1.48 -0.27
N LEU A 59 1.09 2.03 -0.34
CA LEU A 59 0.28 2.30 0.85
C LEU A 59 -0.09 1.03 1.61
N PHE A 60 -0.40 -0.07 0.91
CA PHE A 60 -0.65 -1.37 1.54
C PHE A 60 0.56 -1.84 2.35
N ASN A 61 1.76 -1.72 1.80
CA ASN A 61 3.00 -2.11 2.48
C ASN A 61 3.34 -1.19 3.66
N ILE A 62 3.04 0.11 3.56
CA ILE A 62 3.19 1.05 4.70
C ILE A 62 2.32 0.59 5.86
N ALA A 63 1.04 0.33 5.60
CA ALA A 63 0.11 -0.16 6.60
C ALA A 63 0.54 -1.50 7.20
N PHE A 64 1.10 -2.39 6.39
CA PHE A 64 1.67 -3.66 6.87
C PHE A 64 2.85 -3.47 7.81
N ILE A 65 3.77 -2.53 7.52
CA ILE A 65 4.89 -2.24 8.42
C ILE A 65 4.41 -1.54 9.69
N GLN A 66 3.46 -0.60 9.59
CA GLN A 66 2.82 0.01 10.76
C GLN A 66 2.22 -1.06 11.68
N TRP A 67 1.54 -2.05 11.10
CA TRP A 67 1.02 -3.18 11.85
C TRP A 67 2.13 -3.95 12.57
N GLN A 68 3.22 -4.27 11.88
CA GLN A 68 4.37 -4.96 12.49
C GLN A 68 5.07 -4.12 13.58
N ASN A 69 5.03 -2.79 13.46
CA ASN A 69 5.54 -1.85 14.47
C ASN A 69 4.59 -1.65 15.67
N GLY A 70 3.43 -2.33 15.70
CA GLY A 70 2.43 -2.22 16.76
C GLY A 70 1.44 -1.06 16.61
N GLU A 71 1.53 -0.27 15.54
CA GLU A 71 0.62 0.82 15.18
C GLU A 71 -0.66 0.27 14.51
N HIS A 72 -1.36 -0.62 15.21
CA HIS A 72 -2.46 -1.41 14.64
C HIS A 72 -3.65 -0.57 14.18
N ASP A 73 -3.96 0.52 14.89
CA ASP A 73 -5.10 1.38 14.55
C ASP A 73 -4.78 2.18 13.28
N GLU A 74 -3.61 2.82 13.21
CA GLU A 74 -3.10 3.53 12.03
C GLU A 74 -3.05 2.61 10.80
N ALA A 75 -2.54 1.38 10.98
CA ALA A 75 -2.48 0.38 9.93
C ALA A 75 -3.87 0.03 9.38
N LYS A 76 -4.85 -0.22 10.25
CA LYS A 76 -6.24 -0.47 9.84
C LYS A 76 -6.84 0.69 9.07
N ARG A 77 -6.67 1.94 9.55
CA ARG A 77 -7.15 3.13 8.82
C ARG A 77 -6.52 3.22 7.43
N SER A 78 -5.24 2.94 7.33
CA SER A 78 -4.51 2.95 6.06
C SER A 78 -4.99 1.83 5.11
N TRP A 79 -5.22 0.62 5.59
CA TRP A 79 -5.77 -0.48 4.78
C TRP A 79 -7.20 -0.21 4.32
N VAL A 80 -8.04 0.44 5.12
CA VAL A 80 -9.38 0.89 4.69
C VAL A 80 -9.28 1.89 3.53
N LYS A 81 -8.33 2.83 3.59
CA LYS A 81 -8.06 3.74 2.47
C LYS A 81 -7.59 2.99 1.22
N VAL A 82 -6.68 2.03 1.38
CA VAL A 82 -6.20 1.16 0.29
C VAL A 82 -7.36 0.38 -0.34
N TYR A 83 -8.24 -0.19 0.48
CA TYR A 83 -9.44 -0.89 0.02
C TYR A 83 -10.32 0.03 -0.85
N GLY A 84 -10.60 1.25 -0.39
CA GLY A 84 -11.42 2.20 -1.14
C GLY A 84 -10.83 2.56 -2.51
N ILE A 85 -9.50 2.78 -2.58
CA ILE A 85 -8.80 3.02 -3.84
C ILE A 85 -8.86 1.79 -4.74
N ALA A 86 -8.45 0.62 -4.22
CA ALA A 86 -8.39 -0.64 -4.95
C ALA A 86 -9.76 -1.04 -5.51
N LYS A 87 -10.84 -0.86 -4.75
CA LYS A 87 -12.22 -1.07 -5.18
C LYS A 87 -12.59 -0.14 -6.33
N LYS A 88 -12.29 1.16 -6.22
CA LYS A 88 -12.62 2.16 -7.25
C LYS A 88 -11.95 1.86 -8.61
N ILE A 89 -10.73 1.33 -8.59
CA ILE A 89 -9.96 1.02 -9.81
C ILE A 89 -9.99 -0.48 -10.18
N ASN A 90 -10.75 -1.30 -9.46
CA ASN A 90 -10.84 -2.76 -9.64
C ASN A 90 -9.47 -3.49 -9.58
N LEU A 91 -8.61 -3.12 -8.63
CA LEU A 91 -7.29 -3.73 -8.47
C LEU A 91 -7.36 -5.09 -7.75
N ALA A 92 -7.67 -6.14 -8.52
CA ALA A 92 -7.94 -7.49 -8.00
C ALA A 92 -6.83 -8.04 -7.09
N GLN A 93 -5.56 -7.80 -7.42
CA GLN A 93 -4.44 -8.28 -6.62
C GLN A 93 -4.44 -7.72 -5.19
N ILE A 94 -4.69 -6.42 -5.03
CA ILE A 94 -4.75 -5.78 -3.70
C ILE A 94 -6.01 -6.20 -2.95
N LEU A 95 -7.13 -6.36 -3.65
CA LEU A 95 -8.36 -6.89 -3.03
C LEU A 95 -8.14 -8.31 -2.49
N GLN A 96 -7.46 -9.18 -3.23
CA GLN A 96 -7.13 -10.53 -2.75
C GLN A 96 -6.15 -10.52 -1.57
N ALA A 97 -5.18 -9.59 -1.57
CA ALA A 97 -4.27 -9.41 -0.45
C ALA A 97 -5.00 -8.93 0.81
N LEU A 98 -5.94 -7.98 0.67
CA LEU A 98 -6.79 -7.50 1.76
C LEU A 98 -7.73 -8.60 2.30
N GLU A 99 -8.28 -9.45 1.43
CA GLU A 99 -9.08 -10.61 1.83
C GLU A 99 -8.25 -11.58 2.70
N SER A 100 -7.04 -11.91 2.24
CA SER A 100 -6.13 -12.81 2.97
C SER A 100 -5.69 -12.20 4.30
N LEU A 101 -5.39 -10.89 4.29
CA LEU A 101 -5.01 -10.14 5.48
C LEU A 101 -6.13 -10.11 6.52
N ALA A 102 -7.39 -9.94 6.10
CA ALA A 102 -8.53 -9.93 7.01
C ALA A 102 -8.57 -11.21 7.86
N GLY A 103 -8.37 -12.38 7.24
CA GLY A 103 -8.26 -13.64 7.96
C GLY A 103 -7.09 -13.67 8.94
N ASN A 104 -5.93 -13.14 8.55
CA ASN A 104 -4.73 -13.12 9.40
C ASN A 104 -4.87 -12.22 10.64
N ILE A 105 -5.58 -11.10 10.53
CA ILE A 105 -5.76 -10.15 11.63
C ILE A 105 -7.07 -10.35 12.39
N GLY A 106 -7.85 -11.40 12.06
CA GLY A 106 -9.13 -11.71 12.69
C GLY A 106 -10.26 -10.72 12.35
N LEU A 107 -10.17 -10.02 11.22
CA LEU A 107 -11.26 -9.19 10.72
C LEU A 107 -12.34 -10.08 10.09
N GLU A 108 -13.52 -10.09 10.69
CA GLU A 108 -14.66 -10.87 10.21
C GLU A 108 -15.19 -10.35 8.86
N GLY A 109 -15.67 -11.28 8.02
CA GLY A 109 -16.33 -10.95 6.76
C GLY A 109 -15.41 -10.59 5.58
N GLY A 110 -14.08 -10.68 5.74
CA GLY A 110 -13.14 -10.47 4.63
C GLY A 110 -13.27 -9.07 4.02
N LEU A 111 -13.42 -8.99 2.69
CA LEU A 111 -13.70 -7.75 1.95
C LEU A 111 -14.98 -7.04 2.40
N GLN A 112 -15.98 -7.76 2.94
CA GLN A 112 -17.17 -7.12 3.51
C GLN A 112 -16.83 -6.42 4.83
N GLY A 113 -15.91 -6.97 5.63
CA GLY A 113 -15.41 -6.31 6.84
C GLY A 113 -14.72 -4.98 6.50
N TRP A 114 -13.87 -4.97 5.48
CA TRP A 114 -13.24 -3.73 4.98
C TRP A 114 -14.26 -2.72 4.46
N GLU A 115 -15.31 -3.16 3.76
CA GLU A 115 -16.40 -2.29 3.32
C GLU A 115 -17.13 -1.63 4.49
N MET A 116 -17.47 -2.40 5.53
CA MET A 116 -18.14 -1.86 6.72
C MET A 116 -17.28 -0.82 7.43
N LEU A 117 -15.98 -1.09 7.61
CA LEU A 117 -15.05 -0.12 8.19
C LEU A 117 -14.93 1.15 7.33
N ALA A 118 -14.92 1.01 6.00
CA ALA A 118 -14.89 2.16 5.09
C ALA A 118 -16.15 3.04 5.22
N GLN A 119 -17.33 2.43 5.40
CA GLN A 119 -18.58 3.15 5.59
C GLN A 119 -18.59 3.92 6.92
N GLN A 120 -18.22 3.26 8.03
CA GLN A 120 -18.13 3.88 9.35
C GLN A 120 -17.20 5.11 9.38
N MET A 121 -16.11 5.07 8.62
CA MET A 121 -15.15 6.18 8.54
C MET A 121 -15.62 7.38 7.70
N ASN A 122 -16.56 7.17 6.78
CA ASN A 122 -17.12 8.26 5.98
C ASN A 122 -18.29 8.97 6.70
N GLU A 123 -18.81 8.36 7.78
CA GLU A 123 -19.93 8.86 8.58
C GLU A 123 -19.48 9.63 9.85
N ALA A 124 -18.18 9.64 10.16
CA ALA A 124 -17.57 10.31 11.30
C ALA A 124 -17.01 11.70 10.93
#